data_AF-A0AAD4THA7-F1
#
_entry.id   AF-A0AAD4THA7-F1
#
_cell.length_a   1.000
_cell.length_b   1.000
_cell.length_c   1.000
_cell.angle_alpha   90.00
_cell.angle_beta   90.00
_cell.angle_gamma   90.00
#
_symmetry.space_group_name_H-M   'P 1'
#
loop_
_entity.id
_entity.type
_entity.pdbx_description
1 polymer ?
#
loop_
_entity_poly.entity_id
_entity_poly.type
_entity_poly.pdbx_seq_one_letter_code
_entity_poly.pdbx_strand_id
1 'polypeptide(L)'
;MAFVIAPQRRLPGATANQYLGLFNDSTNGKSTNHVLAVELDTVYNVDFDTVKGTHVGIDINSLVSLNSTPPAYITNGGESKNLDLISGDPMQVWVAYDGIDKELSVTLAPINASKPNIPLLLWSQDLSNVFLDSMYVGFSASPQTVYTSHYILGWSLTINGKAQPINLSNLPEVSQLNPRSPELDRQSPEFPPVPAENAMMLTMVLSILIPIVVLILICLGIFFFVRKRKFAELVEDWEEIYGTHRFSFKELYKATNGFGEKEIIGRGALVKSTEVYCLLLRRKWPSRKSLMIQDMACSNLLQKL
;
A
#
# COMPACT_ATOMS: atom_id res chain seq x y z
N MET A 1 -4.28 -0.71 7.46
CA MET A 1 -3.16 -1.26 8.28
C MET A 1 -3.32 -2.77 8.31
N ALA A 2 -2.25 -3.57 8.35
CA ALA A 2 -2.37 -5.02 8.54
C ALA A 2 -1.43 -5.55 9.63
N PHE A 3 -1.92 -6.53 10.39
CA PHE A 3 -1.08 -7.51 11.08
C PHE A 3 -0.59 -8.55 10.05
N VAL A 4 0.67 -8.99 10.13
CA VAL A 4 1.32 -9.76 9.04
C VAL A 4 2.16 -10.92 9.55
N ILE A 5 2.04 -12.07 8.85
CA ILE A 5 2.96 -13.22 8.92
C ILE A 5 3.55 -13.44 7.53
N ALA A 6 4.88 -13.42 7.40
CA ALA A 6 5.54 -13.47 6.11
C ALA A 6 6.96 -14.09 6.16
N PRO A 7 7.50 -14.64 5.06
CA PRO A 7 8.82 -15.27 5.05
C PRO A 7 9.99 -14.28 5.13
N GLN A 8 9.74 -12.97 4.97
CA GLN A 8 10.77 -11.92 4.91
C GLN A 8 10.31 -10.64 5.62
N ARG A 9 11.24 -9.94 6.30
CA ARG A 9 10.98 -8.63 6.96
C ARG A 9 10.74 -7.47 5.99
N ARG A 10 11.09 -7.65 4.72
CA ARG A 10 10.77 -6.76 3.60
C ARG A 10 10.22 -7.64 2.50
N LEU A 11 9.05 -7.30 1.98
CA LEU A 11 8.37 -8.04 0.94
C LEU A 11 8.89 -7.52 -0.42
N PRO A 12 9.59 -8.34 -1.23
CA PRO A 12 10.25 -7.83 -2.44
C PRO A 12 9.25 -7.25 -3.44
N GLY A 13 9.45 -6.00 -3.81
CA GLY A 13 8.58 -5.26 -4.72
C GLY A 13 7.30 -4.69 -4.09
N ALA A 14 7.01 -4.98 -2.82
CA ALA A 14 5.78 -4.49 -2.18
C ALA A 14 5.71 -2.96 -2.16
N THR A 15 4.52 -2.43 -2.47
CA THR A 15 4.26 -1.00 -2.67
C THR A 15 3.39 -0.40 -1.56
N ALA A 16 3.45 0.93 -1.46
CA ALA A 16 2.62 1.74 -0.57
C ALA A 16 1.18 1.90 -1.12
N ASN A 17 0.43 2.82 -0.53
CA ASN A 17 -0.96 3.15 -0.84
C ASN A 17 -1.87 1.92 -0.68
N GLN A 18 -2.71 1.63 -1.69
CA GLN A 18 -3.68 0.53 -1.68
C GLN A 18 -3.06 -0.87 -1.54
N TYR A 19 -1.73 -0.99 -1.64
CA TYR A 19 -1.01 -2.25 -1.47
C TYR A 19 -0.58 -2.54 -0.02
N LEU A 20 -0.89 -1.66 0.94
CA LEU A 20 -0.62 -1.82 2.38
C LEU A 20 0.84 -2.12 2.79
N GLY A 21 1.80 -2.00 1.87
CA GLY A 21 3.18 -2.48 2.06
C GLY A 21 3.35 -4.01 1.93
N LEU A 22 2.34 -4.71 1.41
CA LEU A 22 2.28 -6.18 1.30
C LEU A 22 2.61 -6.70 -0.11
N PHE A 23 2.00 -6.13 -1.15
CA PHE A 23 2.03 -6.65 -2.52
C PHE A 23 2.26 -5.54 -3.56
N ASN A 24 2.17 -5.86 -4.85
CA ASN A 24 2.08 -4.94 -5.98
C ASN A 24 1.33 -5.62 -7.15
N ASP A 25 1.10 -4.90 -8.25
CA ASP A 25 0.41 -5.38 -9.48
C ASP A 25 0.88 -6.77 -9.96
N SER A 26 2.18 -7.06 -9.78
CA SER A 26 2.86 -8.27 -10.26
C SER A 26 2.98 -9.39 -9.22
N THR A 27 2.70 -9.12 -7.93
CA THR A 27 2.80 -10.10 -6.84
C THR A 27 1.45 -10.43 -6.21
N ASN A 28 0.45 -9.55 -6.31
CA ASN A 28 -0.90 -9.78 -5.79
C ASN A 28 -1.46 -11.14 -6.30
N GLY A 29 -2.00 -11.94 -5.39
CA GLY A 29 -2.56 -13.27 -5.69
C GLY A 29 -1.54 -14.42 -5.87
N LYS A 30 -0.22 -14.18 -5.83
CA LYS A 30 0.78 -15.24 -6.04
C LYS A 30 1.02 -16.08 -4.79
N SER A 31 0.67 -17.37 -4.85
CA SER A 31 0.91 -18.35 -3.77
C SER A 31 2.36 -18.40 -3.25
N THR A 32 3.34 -18.03 -4.08
CA THR A 32 4.76 -17.92 -3.72
C THR A 32 5.10 -16.80 -2.74
N ASN A 33 4.15 -15.91 -2.41
CA ASN A 33 4.38 -14.82 -1.45
C ASN A 33 4.53 -15.36 -0.01
N HIS A 34 3.81 -16.44 0.33
CA HIS A 34 3.69 -17.00 1.68
C HIS A 34 3.28 -15.95 2.74
N VAL A 35 2.37 -15.04 2.39
CA VAL A 35 1.86 -13.99 3.28
C VAL A 35 0.47 -14.37 3.77
N LEU A 36 0.29 -14.39 5.10
CA LEU A 36 -1.01 -14.18 5.73
C LEU A 36 -1.01 -12.74 6.29
N ALA A 37 -2.10 -12.01 6.07
CA ALA A 37 -2.36 -10.77 6.80
C ALA A 37 -3.77 -10.77 7.42
N VAL A 38 -3.94 -9.97 8.47
CA VAL A 38 -5.26 -9.57 8.97
C VAL A 38 -5.29 -8.05 8.89
N GLU A 39 -6.12 -7.54 7.99
CA GLU A 39 -6.19 -6.12 7.70
C GLU A 39 -7.29 -5.40 8.50
N LEU A 40 -7.02 -4.13 8.75
CA LEU A 40 -7.92 -3.10 9.24
C LEU A 40 -7.86 -1.99 8.18
N ASP A 41 -8.72 -2.07 7.16
CA ASP A 41 -8.74 -1.05 6.11
C ASP A 41 -9.74 0.07 6.41
N THR A 42 -9.29 1.27 6.07
CA THR A 42 -9.90 2.57 6.32
C THR A 42 -10.35 3.28 5.04
N VAL A 43 -9.99 2.75 3.86
CA VAL A 43 -10.25 3.36 2.54
C VAL A 43 -10.67 2.28 1.55
N TYR A 44 -11.94 2.32 1.14
CA TYR A 44 -12.50 1.34 0.19
C TYR A 44 -11.82 1.40 -1.19
N ASN A 45 -11.36 0.25 -1.69
CA ASN A 45 -10.82 0.08 -3.04
C ASN A 45 -11.67 -0.89 -3.89
N VAL A 46 -12.27 -0.37 -4.97
CA VAL A 46 -13.14 -1.13 -5.88
C VAL A 46 -12.43 -2.28 -6.63
N ASP A 47 -11.10 -2.26 -6.73
CA ASP A 47 -10.33 -3.28 -7.44
C ASP A 47 -10.06 -4.55 -6.60
N PHE A 48 -10.18 -4.47 -5.26
CA PHE A 48 -9.84 -5.57 -4.35
C PHE A 48 -10.95 -5.89 -3.33
N ASP A 49 -11.68 -4.89 -2.86
CA ASP A 49 -12.60 -5.01 -1.73
C ASP A 49 -13.95 -5.63 -2.14
N THR A 50 -14.36 -6.67 -1.42
CA THR A 50 -15.71 -7.26 -1.53
C THR A 50 -16.74 -6.53 -0.66
N VAL A 51 -16.29 -5.73 0.32
CA VAL A 51 -17.10 -5.00 1.30
C VAL A 51 -16.97 -3.50 1.09
N LYS A 52 -18.09 -2.77 0.99
CA LYS A 52 -18.07 -1.32 0.80
C LYS A 52 -17.82 -0.57 2.11
N GLY A 53 -16.73 0.19 2.14
CA GLY A 53 -16.34 1.06 3.26
C GLY A 53 -15.12 0.53 4.01
N THR A 54 -14.93 1.01 5.24
CA THR A 54 -13.94 0.45 6.16
C THR A 54 -14.30 -1.00 6.49
N HIS A 55 -13.32 -1.88 6.63
CA HIS A 55 -13.57 -3.30 6.92
C HIS A 55 -12.38 -3.97 7.63
N VAL A 56 -12.64 -5.16 8.16
CA VAL A 56 -11.62 -6.10 8.65
C VAL A 56 -11.54 -7.26 7.67
N GLY A 57 -10.33 -7.72 7.32
CA GLY A 57 -10.10 -8.76 6.30
C GLY A 57 -9.09 -9.84 6.74
N ILE A 58 -9.08 -10.95 6.00
CA ILE A 58 -8.16 -12.08 6.10
C ILE A 58 -7.53 -12.33 4.73
N ASP A 59 -6.26 -11.94 4.60
CA ASP A 59 -5.55 -11.91 3.32
C ASP A 59 -4.59 -13.09 3.21
N ILE A 60 -4.69 -13.87 2.14
CA ILE A 60 -3.72 -14.94 1.85
C ILE A 60 -3.12 -14.70 0.47
N ASN A 61 -1.88 -14.20 0.48
CA ASN A 61 -1.09 -13.82 -0.70
C ASN A 61 -1.69 -12.76 -1.63
N SER A 62 -2.83 -12.16 -1.27
CA SER A 62 -3.66 -11.28 -2.08
C SER A 62 -4.31 -10.20 -1.23
N LEU A 63 -4.55 -9.00 -1.78
CA LEU A 63 -5.45 -7.99 -1.20
C LEU A 63 -6.93 -8.33 -1.41
N VAL A 64 -7.25 -9.24 -2.34
CA VAL A 64 -8.61 -9.77 -2.46
C VAL A 64 -8.81 -10.72 -1.29
N SER A 65 -9.31 -10.15 -0.20
CA SER A 65 -9.45 -10.81 1.09
C SER A 65 -10.34 -12.05 1.00
N LEU A 66 -9.96 -13.16 1.64
CA LEU A 66 -10.70 -14.43 1.59
C LEU A 66 -12.02 -14.37 2.37
N ASN A 67 -12.04 -13.59 3.45
CA ASN A 67 -13.22 -13.31 4.25
C ASN A 67 -13.03 -11.93 4.89
N SER A 68 -13.98 -11.02 4.65
CA SER A 68 -13.94 -9.66 5.19
C SER A 68 -15.35 -9.17 5.56
N THR A 69 -15.41 -8.21 6.49
CA THR A 69 -16.67 -7.73 7.07
C THR A 69 -16.53 -6.28 7.55
N PRO A 70 -17.61 -5.47 7.57
CA PRO A 70 -17.61 -4.19 8.28
C PRO A 70 -17.18 -4.37 9.75
N PRO A 71 -16.51 -3.39 10.36
CA PRO A 71 -15.94 -3.54 11.69
C PRO A 71 -17.05 -3.54 12.74
N ALA A 72 -17.08 -4.58 13.58
CA ALA A 72 -18.08 -4.72 14.63
C ALA A 72 -17.55 -5.60 15.77
N TYR A 73 -18.29 -5.65 16.87
CA TYR A 73 -18.09 -6.65 17.93
C TYR A 73 -19.44 -7.14 18.47
N ILE A 74 -19.52 -8.44 18.78
CA ILE A 74 -20.73 -9.04 19.35
C ILE A 74 -20.61 -9.03 20.88
N THR A 75 -21.56 -8.39 21.54
CA THR A 75 -21.63 -8.33 23.01
C THR A 75 -22.02 -9.69 23.59
N ASN A 76 -21.80 -9.88 24.91
CA ASN A 76 -22.26 -11.07 25.63
C ASN A 76 -23.78 -11.27 25.63
N GLY A 77 -24.56 -10.26 25.22
CA GLY A 77 -26.02 -10.37 25.01
C GLY A 77 -26.42 -10.75 23.57
N GLY A 78 -25.47 -11.03 22.68
CA GLY A 78 -25.73 -11.33 21.26
C GLY A 78 -25.98 -10.11 20.37
N GLU A 79 -26.08 -8.91 20.94
CA GLU A 79 -26.17 -7.65 20.19
C GLU A 79 -24.83 -7.35 19.49
N SER A 80 -24.85 -7.23 18.15
CA SER A 80 -23.70 -6.75 17.37
C SER A 80 -23.62 -5.22 17.39
N LYS A 81 -22.43 -4.68 17.63
CA LYS A 81 -22.15 -3.24 17.68
C LYS A 81 -21.09 -2.87 16.68
N ASN A 82 -21.46 -2.00 15.75
CA ASN A 82 -20.55 -1.46 14.74
C ASN A 82 -19.42 -0.66 15.40
N LEU A 83 -18.26 -0.65 14.76
CA LEU A 83 -17.06 0.07 15.15
C LEU A 83 -16.55 0.88 13.95
N ASP A 84 -15.94 2.02 14.23
CA ASP A 84 -15.37 2.90 13.20
C ASP A 84 -13.84 2.89 13.29
N LEU A 85 -13.19 2.28 12.29
CA LEU A 85 -11.73 2.18 12.20
C LEU A 85 -11.00 3.52 11.94
N ILE A 86 -11.73 4.61 11.71
CA ILE A 86 -11.17 5.98 11.57
C ILE A 86 -11.57 6.94 12.70
N SER A 87 -12.23 6.45 13.76
CA SER A 87 -12.70 7.27 14.90
C SER A 87 -11.58 7.94 15.73
N GLY A 88 -10.37 7.36 15.75
CA GLY A 88 -9.31 7.71 16.70
C GLY A 88 -9.34 6.87 17.99
N ASP A 89 -10.49 6.30 18.35
CA ASP A 89 -10.66 5.53 19.59
C ASP A 89 -9.79 4.26 19.59
N PRO A 90 -9.10 3.94 20.70
CA PRO A 90 -8.32 2.72 20.77
C PRO A 90 -9.20 1.46 20.75
N MET A 91 -8.81 0.49 19.92
CA MET A 91 -9.46 -0.82 19.79
C MET A 91 -8.46 -1.93 20.11
N GLN A 92 -8.97 -3.07 20.58
CA GLN A 92 -8.20 -4.29 20.70
C GLN A 92 -8.67 -5.32 19.66
N VAL A 93 -7.71 -5.95 19.00
CA VAL A 93 -7.86 -7.04 18.05
C VAL A 93 -7.24 -8.29 18.65
N TRP A 94 -7.85 -9.43 18.40
CA TRP A 94 -7.31 -10.75 18.72
C TRP A 94 -7.27 -11.57 17.45
N VAL A 95 -6.09 -12.02 17.06
CA VAL A 95 -5.91 -13.02 16.01
C VAL A 95 -5.52 -14.34 16.67
N ALA A 96 -6.16 -15.44 16.30
CA ALA A 96 -5.84 -16.76 16.83
C ALA A 96 -6.08 -17.83 15.77
N TYR A 97 -5.08 -18.70 15.58
CA TYR A 97 -5.16 -19.83 14.66
C TYR A 97 -5.05 -21.15 15.42
N ASP A 98 -6.09 -21.98 15.38
CA ASP A 98 -5.99 -23.34 15.89
C ASP A 98 -5.38 -24.27 14.84
N GLY A 99 -4.24 -24.88 15.19
CA GLY A 99 -3.50 -25.77 14.29
C GLY A 99 -4.05 -27.20 14.19
N ILE A 100 -4.97 -27.57 15.08
CA ILE A 100 -5.68 -28.86 15.14
C ILE A 100 -6.98 -28.72 14.34
N ASP A 101 -7.86 -27.80 14.74
CA ASP A 101 -9.18 -27.59 14.13
C ASP A 101 -9.10 -26.77 12.83
N LYS A 102 -7.89 -26.27 12.50
CA LYS A 102 -7.56 -25.51 11.27
C LYS A 102 -8.29 -24.18 11.17
N GLU A 103 -8.59 -23.54 12.30
CA GLU A 103 -9.48 -22.39 12.34
C GLU A 103 -8.74 -21.08 12.65
N LEU A 104 -8.79 -20.13 11.71
CA LEU A 104 -8.38 -18.75 11.94
C LEU A 104 -9.57 -17.92 12.42
N SER A 105 -9.43 -17.31 13.59
CA SER A 105 -10.40 -16.39 14.15
C SER A 105 -9.80 -14.99 14.31
N VAL A 106 -10.60 -13.98 13.99
CA VAL A 106 -10.30 -12.56 14.27
C VAL A 106 -11.41 -12.01 15.13
N THR A 107 -11.06 -11.44 16.29
CA THR A 107 -11.99 -10.72 17.16
C THR A 107 -11.59 -9.25 17.21
N LEU A 108 -12.54 -8.33 17.27
CA LEU A 108 -12.34 -6.89 17.42
C LEU A 108 -13.23 -6.40 18.58
N ALA A 109 -12.79 -5.39 19.34
CA ALA A 109 -13.62 -4.66 20.31
C ALA A 109 -12.99 -3.29 20.66
N PRO A 110 -13.71 -2.33 21.27
CA PRO A 110 -13.09 -1.17 21.93
C PRO A 110 -12.11 -1.63 23.02
N ILE A 111 -11.02 -0.89 23.26
CA ILE A 111 -9.94 -1.33 24.16
C ILE A 111 -10.38 -1.64 25.60
N ASN A 112 -11.42 -0.95 26.09
CA ASN A 112 -11.95 -1.12 27.45
C ASN A 112 -13.01 -2.22 27.55
N ALA A 113 -13.31 -2.94 26.46
CA ALA A 113 -14.24 -4.07 26.47
C ALA A 113 -13.50 -5.40 26.67
N SER A 114 -14.08 -6.30 27.46
CA SER A 114 -13.64 -7.70 27.53
C SER A 114 -13.72 -8.37 26.16
N LYS A 115 -12.75 -9.22 25.80
CA LYS A 115 -12.76 -9.97 24.54
C LYS A 115 -14.14 -10.62 24.29
N PRO A 116 -14.80 -10.36 23.15
CA PRO A 116 -16.00 -11.07 22.73
C PRO A 116 -15.79 -12.59 22.67
N ASN A 117 -16.78 -13.35 23.13
CA ASN A 117 -16.79 -14.80 23.01
C ASN A 117 -17.05 -15.29 21.58
N ILE A 118 -17.68 -14.46 20.74
CA ILE A 118 -17.94 -14.73 19.32
C ILE A 118 -16.97 -13.86 18.50
N PRO A 119 -16.15 -14.45 17.61
CA PRO A 119 -15.23 -13.69 16.77
C PRO A 119 -15.99 -12.90 15.69
N LEU A 120 -15.35 -11.85 15.16
CA LEU A 120 -15.85 -11.03 14.06
C LEU A 120 -15.70 -11.74 12.71
N LEU A 121 -14.57 -12.42 12.51
CA LEU A 121 -14.32 -13.31 11.36
C LEU A 121 -13.90 -14.69 11.85
N LEU A 122 -14.35 -15.70 11.13
CA LEU A 122 -13.96 -17.10 11.31
C LEU A 122 -13.67 -17.73 9.95
N TRP A 123 -12.59 -18.50 9.86
CA TRP A 123 -12.13 -19.10 8.61
C TRP A 123 -11.43 -20.44 8.86
N SER A 124 -12.15 -21.53 8.60
CA SER A 124 -11.68 -22.91 8.82
C SER A 124 -10.93 -23.42 7.57
N GLN A 125 -9.61 -23.25 7.56
CA GLN A 125 -8.70 -23.61 6.45
C GLN A 125 -7.32 -24.02 6.98
N ASP A 126 -6.75 -25.11 6.45
CA ASP A 126 -5.37 -25.48 6.79
C ASP A 126 -4.36 -24.50 6.17
N LEU A 127 -3.65 -23.77 7.03
CA LEU A 127 -2.61 -22.79 6.67
C LEU A 127 -1.22 -23.42 6.52
N SER A 128 -1.09 -24.75 6.66
CA SER A 128 0.18 -25.47 6.50
C SER A 128 0.83 -25.32 5.11
N ASN A 129 0.06 -24.93 4.10
CA ASN A 129 0.56 -24.61 2.75
C ASN A 129 0.96 -23.12 2.58
N VAL A 130 0.54 -22.26 3.52
CA VAL A 130 0.86 -20.82 3.51
C VAL A 130 2.13 -20.57 4.32
N PHE A 131 2.21 -21.10 5.54
CA PHE A 131 3.35 -20.90 6.42
C PHE A 131 4.56 -21.75 6.01
N LEU A 132 5.72 -21.12 5.94
CA LEU A 132 7.01 -21.81 5.82
C LEU A 132 7.59 -22.12 7.21
N ASP A 133 8.62 -22.96 7.20
CA ASP A 133 9.40 -23.40 8.35
C ASP A 133 10.00 -22.29 9.25
N SER A 134 10.04 -21.05 8.78
CA SER A 134 10.48 -19.88 9.53
C SER A 134 9.85 -18.63 8.95
N MET A 135 9.09 -17.90 9.77
CA MET A 135 8.35 -16.69 9.38
C MET A 135 8.72 -15.52 10.27
N TYR A 136 8.57 -14.31 9.76
CA TYR A 136 8.53 -13.08 10.53
C TYR A 136 7.09 -12.69 10.82
N VAL A 137 6.93 -11.93 11.90
CA VAL A 137 5.66 -11.50 12.47
C VAL A 137 5.77 -10.02 12.78
N GLY A 138 4.74 -9.24 12.48
CA GLY A 138 4.71 -7.81 12.77
C GLY A 138 3.52 -7.12 12.12
N PHE A 139 3.72 -5.86 11.73
CA PHE A 139 2.69 -5.01 11.15
C PHE A 139 3.20 -4.36 9.87
N SER A 140 2.29 -4.14 8.93
CA SER A 140 2.51 -3.29 7.77
C SER A 140 1.45 -2.19 7.74
N ALA A 141 1.87 -0.99 7.33
CA ALA A 141 1.01 0.18 7.26
C ALA A 141 1.49 1.07 6.13
N SER A 142 0.54 1.62 5.40
CA SER A 142 0.75 2.74 4.48
C SER A 142 -0.38 3.72 4.66
N PRO A 143 -0.13 5.04 4.61
CA PRO A 143 -1.20 5.95 4.25
C PRO A 143 -1.74 5.55 2.87
N GLN A 144 -3.06 5.70 2.70
CA GLN A 144 -3.74 5.55 1.41
C GLN A 144 -3.98 6.95 0.79
N THR A 145 -5.14 7.19 0.20
CA THR A 145 -5.54 8.49 -0.38
C THR A 145 -5.73 9.61 0.64
N VAL A 146 -5.71 9.31 1.95
CA VAL A 146 -5.93 10.26 3.05
C VAL A 146 -4.82 10.12 4.09
N TYR A 147 -4.35 11.27 4.63
CA TYR A 147 -3.34 11.32 5.69
C TYR A 147 -3.84 10.63 6.97
N THR A 148 -3.26 9.47 7.23
CA THR A 148 -3.67 8.51 8.26
C THR A 148 -2.44 8.12 9.09
N SER A 149 -2.54 8.29 10.41
CA SER A 149 -1.53 7.82 11.37
C SER A 149 -1.97 6.48 11.96
N HIS A 150 -1.06 5.52 11.99
CA HIS A 150 -1.31 4.14 12.39
C HIS A 150 -0.48 3.78 13.62
N TYR A 151 -1.12 3.68 14.79
CA TYR A 151 -0.43 3.43 16.07
C TYR A 151 -0.73 2.02 16.61
N ILE A 152 0.33 1.25 16.87
CA ILE A 152 0.28 0.08 17.75
C ILE A 152 0.61 0.56 19.16
N LEU A 153 -0.35 0.51 20.07
CA LEU A 153 -0.15 0.92 21.47
C LEU A 153 0.50 -0.20 22.30
N GLY A 154 0.16 -1.44 21.99
CA GLY A 154 0.72 -2.65 22.62
C GLY A 154 0.37 -3.91 21.83
N TRP A 155 1.17 -4.96 22.00
CA TRP A 155 0.98 -6.25 21.33
C TRP A 155 1.61 -7.38 22.16
N SER A 156 1.03 -8.58 22.20
CA SER A 156 1.58 -9.73 22.94
C SER A 156 1.49 -11.07 22.18
N LEU A 157 2.64 -11.63 21.82
CA LEU A 157 2.77 -12.86 21.03
C LEU A 157 3.00 -14.08 21.93
N THR A 158 2.27 -15.18 21.69
CA THR A 158 2.59 -16.50 22.25
C THR A 158 2.23 -17.59 21.26
N ILE A 159 3.21 -18.44 20.96
CA ILE A 159 3.12 -19.52 19.97
C ILE A 159 2.98 -20.85 20.71
N ASN A 160 1.97 -21.67 20.35
CA ASN A 160 1.57 -22.89 21.06
C ASN A 160 1.15 -22.64 22.52
N GLY A 161 0.33 -21.62 22.73
CA GLY A 161 -0.24 -21.26 24.03
C GLY A 161 -1.09 -20.00 23.93
N LYS A 162 -1.74 -19.62 25.04
CA LYS A 162 -2.51 -18.37 25.13
C LYS A 162 -1.58 -17.17 25.30
N ALA A 163 -1.81 -16.10 24.54
CA ALA A 163 -1.10 -14.83 24.72
C ALA A 163 -1.36 -14.22 26.10
N GLN A 164 -0.36 -13.52 26.64
CA GLN A 164 -0.53 -12.74 27.87
C GLN A 164 -1.41 -11.52 27.60
N PRO A 165 -2.47 -11.27 28.38
CA PRO A 165 -3.31 -10.09 28.20
C PRO A 165 -2.49 -8.78 28.27
N ILE A 166 -2.81 -7.84 27.39
CA ILE A 166 -2.19 -6.51 27.39
C ILE A 166 -2.62 -5.77 28.66
N ASN A 167 -1.67 -5.32 29.48
CA ASN A 167 -1.97 -4.45 30.63
C ASN A 167 -2.28 -3.03 30.13
N LEU A 168 -3.57 -2.71 30.03
CA LEU A 168 -4.07 -1.44 29.50
C LEU A 168 -3.55 -0.22 30.26
N SER A 169 -3.29 -0.33 31.56
CA SER A 169 -2.76 0.76 32.41
C SER A 169 -1.31 1.15 32.08
N ASN A 170 -0.60 0.32 31.29
CA ASN A 170 0.78 0.59 30.88
C ASN A 170 0.88 1.13 29.43
N LEU A 171 -0.26 1.36 28.75
CA LEU A 171 -0.27 1.81 27.36
C LEU A 171 -0.06 3.32 27.24
N PRO A 172 0.61 3.81 26.17
CA PRO A 172 0.74 5.24 25.91
C PRO A 172 -0.62 5.85 25.56
N GLU A 173 -0.92 7.00 26.14
CA GLU A 173 -2.17 7.73 25.89
C GLU A 173 -2.13 8.40 24.50
N VAL A 174 -3.11 8.13 23.64
CA VAL A 174 -3.10 8.61 22.23
C VAL A 174 -3.10 10.14 22.13
N SER A 175 -3.71 10.83 23.09
CA SER A 175 -3.68 12.28 23.26
C SER A 175 -2.26 12.86 23.37
N GLN A 176 -1.30 12.07 23.87
CA GLN A 176 0.12 12.41 24.02
C GLN A 176 0.96 11.96 22.81
N LEU A 177 0.45 11.04 21.97
CA LEU A 177 1.12 10.57 20.75
C LEU A 177 0.96 11.52 19.56
N ASN A 178 -0.05 12.40 19.59
CA ASN A 178 0.00 13.63 18.81
C ASN A 178 1.19 14.45 19.32
N PRO A 179 2.20 14.74 18.48
CA PRO A 179 3.12 15.82 18.82
C PRO A 179 2.27 17.07 19.00
N ARG A 180 2.39 17.75 20.14
CA ARG A 180 2.21 19.19 20.11
C ARG A 180 3.22 19.67 19.08
N SER A 181 2.76 20.05 17.89
CA SER A 181 3.55 20.92 17.03
C SER A 181 4.02 22.05 17.93
N PRO A 182 5.34 22.32 18.06
CA PRO A 182 5.79 23.35 18.98
C PRO A 182 5.01 24.62 18.68
N GLU A 183 4.66 25.36 19.73
CA GLU A 183 4.13 26.73 19.61
C GLU A 183 5.27 27.65 19.18
N LEU A 184 5.79 27.39 17.97
CA LEU A 184 6.37 28.40 17.12
C LEU A 184 5.26 29.41 16.89
N ASP A 185 5.41 30.59 17.48
CA ASP A 185 4.40 31.66 17.50
C ASP A 185 3.70 31.80 16.15
N ARG A 186 2.50 31.22 16.04
CA ARG A 186 1.60 31.48 14.92
C ARG A 186 0.92 32.83 15.17
N GLN A 187 1.71 33.88 15.02
CA GLN A 187 1.25 35.06 14.31
C GLN A 187 0.89 34.64 12.87
N SER A 188 -0.24 33.96 12.75
CA SER A 188 -0.97 33.85 11.50
C SER A 188 -1.11 35.26 10.95
N PRO A 189 -0.76 35.53 9.68
CA PRO A 189 -1.20 36.75 9.04
C PRO A 189 -2.72 36.78 9.15
N GLU A 190 -3.25 37.77 9.85
CA GLU A 190 -4.69 37.95 10.02
C GLU A 190 -5.25 38.43 8.68
N PHE A 191 -5.49 37.46 7.78
CA PHE A 191 -6.09 37.73 6.48
C PHE A 191 -7.47 38.37 6.73
N PRO A 192 -7.70 39.60 6.26
CA PRO A 192 -8.96 40.28 6.53
C PRO A 192 -10.11 39.48 5.93
N PRO A 193 -11.29 39.46 6.59
CA PRO A 193 -12.42 38.66 6.13
C PRO A 193 -12.83 39.10 4.72
N VAL A 194 -12.56 38.23 3.73
CA VAL A 194 -12.94 38.46 2.34
C VAL A 194 -14.47 38.46 2.29
N PRO A 195 -15.13 39.55 1.84
CA PRO A 195 -16.59 39.60 1.82
C PRO A 195 -17.14 38.52 0.89
N ALA A 196 -18.19 37.85 1.37
CA ALA A 196 -18.68 36.56 0.85
C ALA A 196 -19.16 36.60 -0.62
N GLU A 197 -19.36 37.79 -1.18
CA GLU A 197 -19.74 38.04 -2.57
C GLU A 197 -18.62 37.70 -3.59
N ASN A 198 -17.35 37.64 -3.19
CA ASN A 198 -16.23 37.35 -4.11
C ASN A 198 -15.82 35.86 -4.19
N ALA A 199 -16.20 35.04 -3.19
CA ALA A 199 -15.73 33.65 -3.09
C ALA A 199 -16.19 32.76 -4.27
N MET A 200 -17.41 32.98 -4.75
CA MET A 200 -18.03 32.15 -5.79
C MET A 200 -17.35 32.32 -7.16
N MET A 201 -16.87 33.53 -7.48
CA MET A 201 -16.08 33.79 -8.69
C MET A 201 -14.72 33.08 -8.63
N LEU A 202 -14.05 33.09 -7.47
CA LEU A 202 -12.75 32.44 -7.31
C LEU A 202 -12.84 30.93 -7.53
N THR A 203 -13.88 30.28 -6.98
CA THR A 203 -14.10 28.83 -7.20
C THR A 203 -14.38 28.47 -8.65
N MET A 204 -15.15 29.29 -9.38
CA MET A 204 -15.39 29.07 -10.81
C MET A 204 -14.10 29.23 -11.62
N VAL A 205 -13.32 30.30 -11.39
CA VAL A 205 -12.03 30.52 -12.07
C VAL A 205 -11.06 29.36 -11.81
N LEU A 206 -10.91 28.89 -10.56
CA LEU A 206 -10.00 27.80 -10.23
C LEU A 206 -10.39 26.49 -10.93
N SER A 207 -11.68 26.15 -10.92
CA SER A 207 -12.21 24.93 -11.55
C SER A 207 -12.08 24.90 -13.08
N ILE A 208 -11.94 26.07 -13.73
CA ILE A 208 -11.65 26.19 -15.16
C ILE A 208 -10.13 26.22 -15.42
N LEU A 209 -9.34 26.86 -14.55
CA LEU A 209 -7.89 27.02 -14.74
C LEU A 209 -7.14 25.69 -14.58
N ILE A 210 -7.54 24.84 -13.61
CA ILE A 210 -6.91 23.54 -13.34
C ILE A 210 -6.93 22.60 -14.57
N PRO A 211 -8.08 22.29 -15.20
CA PRO A 211 -8.09 21.41 -16.38
C PRO A 211 -7.35 22.01 -17.58
N ILE A 212 -7.30 23.34 -17.74
CA ILE A 212 -6.50 23.99 -18.78
C ILE A 212 -5.00 23.74 -18.54
N VAL A 213 -4.51 23.91 -17.30
CA VAL A 213 -3.10 23.63 -16.96
C VAL A 213 -2.77 22.15 -17.15
N VAL A 214 -3.66 21.23 -16.72
CA VAL A 214 -3.48 19.78 -16.95
C VAL A 214 -3.42 19.45 -18.44
N LEU A 215 -4.29 20.03 -19.26
CA LEU A 215 -4.30 19.81 -20.72
C LEU A 215 -3.04 20.38 -21.39
N ILE A 216 -2.53 21.53 -20.95
CA ILE A 216 -1.23 22.07 -21.40
C ILE A 216 -0.09 21.12 -21.02
N LEU A 217 -0.07 20.58 -19.81
CA LEU A 217 0.95 19.61 -19.37
C LEU A 217 0.88 18.29 -20.16
N ILE A 218 -0.32 17.81 -20.49
CA ILE A 218 -0.53 16.64 -21.37
C ILE A 218 -0.02 16.95 -22.79
N CYS A 219 -0.36 18.10 -23.37
CA CYS A 219 0.13 18.50 -24.70
C CYS A 219 1.65 18.67 -24.73
N LEU A 220 2.27 19.24 -23.68
CA LEU A 220 3.72 19.31 -23.54
C LEU A 220 4.36 17.93 -23.37
N GLY A 221 3.74 17.04 -22.58
CA GLY A 221 4.16 15.64 -22.43
C GLY A 221 4.13 14.88 -23.75
N ILE A 222 3.04 14.99 -24.52
CA ILE A 222 2.91 14.41 -25.86
C ILE A 222 3.92 15.02 -26.82
N PHE A 223 4.12 16.34 -26.81
CA PHE A 223 5.13 17.01 -27.64
C PHE A 223 6.55 16.53 -27.32
N PHE A 224 6.92 16.45 -26.04
CA PHE A 224 8.22 15.92 -25.62
C PHE A 224 8.35 14.42 -25.91
N PHE A 225 7.29 13.62 -25.79
CA PHE A 225 7.29 12.19 -26.12
C PHE A 225 7.46 11.95 -27.63
N VAL A 226 6.69 12.66 -28.47
CA VAL A 226 6.81 12.60 -29.94
C VAL A 226 8.18 13.13 -30.38
N ARG A 227 8.67 14.22 -29.77
CA ARG A 227 10.03 14.74 -30.02
C ARG A 227 11.10 13.72 -29.61
N LYS A 228 11.00 13.12 -28.42
CA LYS A 228 11.95 12.11 -27.94
C LYS A 228 11.90 10.85 -28.81
N ARG A 229 10.73 10.41 -29.30
CA ARG A 229 10.63 9.31 -30.27
C ARG A 229 11.14 9.67 -31.67
N LYS A 230 11.09 10.94 -32.10
CA LYS A 230 11.73 11.42 -33.34
C LYS A 230 13.25 11.60 -33.24
N PHE A 231 13.81 11.59 -32.02
CA PHE A 231 15.25 11.68 -31.76
C PHE A 231 15.81 10.47 -30.99
N ALA A 232 15.02 9.40 -30.87
CA ALA A 232 15.48 8.11 -30.38
C ALA A 232 15.85 7.26 -31.59
N GLU A 233 17.07 7.42 -32.09
CA GLU A 233 17.66 6.42 -32.97
C GLU A 233 17.68 5.09 -32.21
N LEU A 234 17.13 4.03 -32.81
CA LEU A 234 17.44 2.69 -32.35
C LEU A 234 18.91 2.44 -32.69
N VAL A 235 19.71 2.14 -31.68
CA VAL A 235 20.87 1.27 -31.88
C VAL A 235 20.30 -0.12 -32.10
N GLU A 236 20.62 -0.72 -33.25
CA GLU A 236 20.23 -2.10 -33.58
C GLU A 236 21.47 -3.00 -33.57
N ASP A 237 21.29 -4.28 -33.21
CA ASP A 237 22.32 -5.14 -32.60
C ASP A 237 23.52 -5.51 -33.53
N TRP A 238 23.54 -4.99 -34.76
CA TRP A 238 24.65 -5.11 -35.71
C TRP A 238 25.74 -4.03 -35.58
N GLU A 239 25.52 -2.97 -34.80
CA GLU A 239 26.47 -1.85 -34.67
C GLU A 239 27.73 -2.18 -33.84
N GLU A 240 27.77 -3.28 -33.10
CA GLU A 240 28.94 -3.70 -32.30
C GLU A 240 30.12 -4.25 -33.15
N ILE A 241 29.84 -4.75 -34.36
CA ILE A 241 30.81 -5.56 -35.13
C ILE A 241 31.62 -4.73 -36.15
N TYR A 242 31.06 -3.65 -36.72
CA TYR A 242 31.67 -2.90 -37.82
C TYR A 242 31.83 -1.40 -37.52
N GLY A 243 32.71 -1.08 -36.57
CA GLY A 243 33.02 0.29 -36.18
C GLY A 243 33.60 1.13 -37.33
N THR A 244 32.79 2.03 -37.89
CA THR A 244 33.21 3.08 -38.83
C THR A 244 32.60 4.42 -38.42
N HIS A 245 33.25 5.54 -38.77
CA HIS A 245 32.82 6.87 -38.32
C HIS A 245 31.39 7.22 -38.80
N ARG A 246 30.48 7.43 -37.85
CA ARG A 246 29.10 7.85 -38.11
C ARG A 246 28.95 9.36 -37.87
N PHE A 247 28.30 10.05 -38.80
CA PHE A 247 27.84 11.42 -38.59
C PHE A 247 26.53 11.40 -37.80
N SER A 248 26.30 12.40 -36.94
CA SER A 248 25.06 12.48 -36.17
C SER A 248 23.85 12.80 -37.06
N PHE A 249 22.64 12.38 -36.66
CA PHE A 249 21.40 12.77 -37.36
C PHE A 249 21.28 14.28 -37.58
N LYS A 250 21.81 15.10 -36.64
CA LYS A 250 21.84 16.56 -36.73
C LYS A 250 22.73 17.07 -37.87
N GLU A 251 23.83 16.38 -38.17
CA GLU A 251 24.73 16.69 -39.28
C GLU A 251 24.14 16.23 -40.61
N LEU A 252 23.60 15.00 -40.69
CA LEU A 252 22.89 14.54 -41.89
C LEU A 252 21.71 15.46 -42.23
N TYR A 253 20.84 15.77 -41.28
CA TYR A 253 19.70 16.67 -41.49
C TYR A 253 20.12 18.05 -42.00
N LYS A 254 21.30 18.54 -41.58
CA LYS A 254 21.85 19.83 -42.05
C LYS A 254 22.49 19.71 -43.44
N ALA A 255 23.13 18.58 -43.75
CA ALA A 255 23.77 18.32 -45.04
C ALA A 255 22.75 18.04 -46.16
N THR A 256 21.69 17.27 -45.89
CA THR A 256 20.62 16.92 -46.84
C THR A 256 19.50 17.97 -46.91
N ASN A 257 19.69 19.14 -46.27
CA ASN A 257 18.71 20.21 -46.13
C ASN A 257 17.31 19.72 -45.71
N GLY A 258 17.26 18.91 -44.64
CA GLY A 258 16.01 18.30 -44.14
C GLY A 258 15.53 17.08 -44.93
N PHE A 259 16.41 16.42 -45.69
CA PHE A 259 16.10 15.28 -46.57
C PHE A 259 15.09 15.63 -47.67
N GLY A 260 15.35 16.70 -48.43
CA GLY A 260 14.57 17.04 -49.62
C GLY A 260 14.64 15.96 -50.70
N GLU A 261 13.59 15.80 -51.50
CA GLU A 261 13.38 14.66 -52.41
C GLU A 261 14.51 14.40 -53.43
N LYS A 262 15.35 15.41 -53.70
CA LYS A 262 16.50 15.33 -54.63
C LYS A 262 17.75 14.69 -54.00
N GLU A 263 17.79 14.58 -52.67
CA GLU A 263 18.95 14.14 -51.88
C GLU A 263 18.71 12.78 -51.17
N ILE A 264 17.71 12.00 -51.59
CA ILE A 264 17.33 10.71 -50.98
C ILE A 264 17.84 9.55 -51.85
N ILE A 265 18.68 8.69 -51.27
CA ILE A 265 19.33 7.57 -51.98
C ILE A 265 18.97 6.16 -51.48
N GLY A 266 18.03 5.99 -50.53
CA GLY A 266 17.53 4.66 -50.12
C GLY A 266 16.69 4.63 -48.84
N ARG A 267 16.12 3.45 -48.49
CA ARG A 267 15.42 3.12 -47.23
C ARG A 267 15.54 1.62 -46.88
N GLY A 268 15.54 1.26 -45.59
CA GLY A 268 15.60 -0.11 -45.03
C GLY A 268 15.08 -0.17 -43.57
N ALA A 269 14.99 -1.34 -42.91
CA ALA A 269 14.27 -1.47 -41.62
C ALA A 269 14.59 -2.68 -40.70
N LEU A 270 14.68 -2.42 -39.37
CA LEU A 270 14.06 -3.10 -38.20
C LEU A 270 14.50 -4.53 -37.72
N VAL A 271 14.83 -4.70 -36.41
CA VAL A 271 14.30 -5.69 -35.38
C VAL A 271 15.31 -6.14 -34.26
N LYS A 272 14.95 -5.94 -32.96
CA LYS A 272 15.15 -6.75 -31.67
C LYS A 272 16.53 -7.42 -31.28
N SER A 273 16.95 -7.67 -30.02
CA SER A 273 16.50 -7.41 -28.60
C SER A 273 17.28 -8.19 -27.46
N THR A 274 17.19 -7.76 -26.17
CA THR A 274 17.09 -8.57 -24.88
C THR A 274 18.22 -8.51 -23.78
N GLU A 275 17.79 -8.22 -22.52
CA GLU A 275 18.19 -8.62 -21.10
C GLU A 275 19.49 -9.44 -20.76
N VAL A 276 20.09 -9.56 -19.54
CA VAL A 276 19.93 -9.13 -18.09
C VAL A 276 21.23 -9.48 -17.27
N TYR A 277 21.43 -9.14 -15.96
CA TYR A 277 21.99 -10.05 -14.87
C TYR A 277 22.14 -9.45 -13.43
N CYS A 278 22.49 -10.29 -12.43
CA CYS A 278 22.32 -10.07 -10.96
C CYS A 278 23.45 -10.70 -10.08
N LEU A 279 23.52 -10.37 -8.78
CA LEU A 279 24.27 -11.16 -7.75
C LEU A 279 23.73 -10.99 -6.30
N LEU A 280 24.09 -11.91 -5.39
CA LEU A 280 23.41 -12.22 -4.11
C LEU A 280 24.39 -12.55 -2.97
N LEU A 281 23.93 -12.52 -1.71
CA LEU A 281 24.46 -13.34 -0.60
C LEU A 281 23.35 -13.71 0.42
N ARG A 282 23.50 -14.83 1.15
CA ARG A 282 22.40 -15.50 1.88
C ARG A 282 22.89 -16.26 3.15
N ARG A 283 22.03 -16.43 4.17
CA ARG A 283 22.19 -17.39 5.29
C ARG A 283 20.84 -18.08 5.63
N LYS A 284 20.87 -19.15 6.43
CA LYS A 284 19.79 -20.16 6.57
C LYS A 284 19.81 -20.83 7.97
N TRP A 285 18.66 -21.14 8.56
CA TRP A 285 18.46 -22.10 9.68
C TRP A 285 17.15 -22.92 9.47
N PRO A 286 16.87 -24.00 10.26
CA PRO A 286 15.88 -25.04 9.93
C PRO A 286 14.56 -24.93 10.73
N SER A 287 13.83 -26.05 10.88
CA SER A 287 12.42 -26.14 10.50
C SER A 287 11.41 -26.64 11.54
N ARG A 288 10.12 -26.40 11.23
CA ARG A 288 8.87 -26.83 11.91
C ARG A 288 8.57 -26.27 13.31
N LYS A 289 7.47 -25.53 13.43
CA LYS A 289 6.46 -25.67 14.51
C LYS A 289 5.16 -24.90 14.21
N SER A 290 4.07 -25.32 14.87
CA SER A 290 2.76 -24.66 14.88
C SER A 290 2.85 -23.22 15.41
N LEU A 291 1.94 -22.35 14.95
CA LEU A 291 2.00 -20.90 15.02
C LEU A 291 0.64 -20.30 15.44
N MET A 292 0.57 -19.69 16.63
CA MET A 292 -0.56 -18.89 17.13
C MET A 292 -0.10 -17.46 17.36
N ILE A 293 -0.88 -16.44 16.93
CA ILE A 293 -0.43 -15.05 16.95
C ILE A 293 -1.53 -14.04 17.35
N GLN A 294 -1.53 -13.70 18.65
CA GLN A 294 -1.49 -12.31 19.16
C GLN A 294 -2.77 -11.51 19.46
N ASP A 295 -2.76 -10.92 20.66
CA ASP A 295 -3.55 -9.75 21.07
C ASP A 295 -2.82 -8.46 20.61
N MET A 296 -3.56 -7.51 20.04
CA MET A 296 -3.06 -6.24 19.49
C MET A 296 -3.94 -5.06 19.93
N ALA A 297 -3.37 -4.00 20.49
CA ALA A 297 -4.07 -2.75 20.79
C ALA A 297 -3.64 -1.64 19.80
N CYS A 298 -4.61 -1.05 19.08
CA CYS A 298 -4.38 -0.09 18.01
C CYS A 298 -5.20 1.20 18.16
N SER A 299 -4.72 2.28 17.55
CA SER A 299 -5.49 3.48 17.25
C SER A 299 -5.09 4.00 15.86
N ASN A 300 -6.07 4.41 15.06
CA ASN A 300 -5.87 5.06 13.76
C ASN A 300 -6.38 6.50 13.87
N LEU A 301 -5.54 7.49 13.54
CA LEU A 301 -5.92 8.90 13.60
C LEU A 301 -5.92 9.53 12.19
N LEU A 302 -7.04 10.11 11.79
CA LEU A 302 -7.12 11.00 10.62
C LEU A 302 -6.63 12.40 10.98
N GLN A 303 -5.65 12.91 10.24
CA GLN A 303 -5.36 14.35 10.26
C GLN A 303 -6.29 15.07 9.31
N LYS A 304 -7.17 15.92 9.85
CA LYS A 304 -7.88 16.94 9.05
C LYS A 304 -6.89 18.05 8.72
N LEU A 305 -6.82 18.39 7.42
CA LEU A 305 -6.17 19.58 6.89
C LEU A 305 -7.16 20.76 6.90
#